data_AF-N2BM68-F1
#
_entry.id   AF-N2BM68-F1
#
_cell.length_a   1.000
_cell.length_b   1.000
_cell.length_c   1.000
_cell.angle_alpha   90.00
_cell.angle_beta   90.00
_cell.angle_gamma   90.00
#
_symmetry.space_group_name_H-M   'P 1'
#
loop_
_entity.id
_entity.type
_entity.pdbx_description
1 polymer ?
#
loop_
_entity_poly.entity_id
_entity_poly.type
_entity_poly.pdbx_seq_one_letter_code
_entity_poly.pdbx_strand_id
1 'polypeptide(L)' 'MPTLRYERLNQERNMRETKKRVAAYCRVSTDNEDQANSFESQRRYFRQYIERNPDWELYEIFAEM' A
#
# COMPACT_ATOMS: atom_id res chain seq x y z
N MET A 1 -26.13 -26.59 -21.80
CA MET A 1 -26.18 -25.45 -20.85
C MET A 1 -24.76 -25.18 -20.33
N PRO A 2 -24.03 -24.17 -20.86
CA PRO A 2 -22.60 -23.96 -20.57
C PRO A 2 -22.30 -22.95 -19.44
N THR A 3 -23.23 -22.70 -18.52
CA THR A 3 -23.11 -21.63 -17.50
C THR A 3 -22.12 -21.97 -16.37
N LEU A 4 -22.03 -23.26 -15.99
CA LEU A 4 -21.15 -23.76 -14.92
C LEU A 4 -19.65 -23.46 -15.11
N ARG A 5 -19.18 -23.27 -16.35
CA ARG A 5 -17.77 -22.91 -16.62
C ARG A 5 -17.53 -21.41 -16.44
N TYR A 6 -18.47 -20.58 -16.87
CA TYR A 6 -18.38 -19.12 -16.71
C TYR A 6 -18.52 -18.71 -15.25
N GLU A 7 -19.43 -19.33 -14.50
CA GLU A 7 -19.63 -19.06 -13.07
C GLU A 7 -18.38 -19.41 -12.24
N ARG A 8 -17.75 -20.57 -12.51
CA ARG A 8 -16.48 -20.96 -11.86
C ARG A 8 -15.34 -19.98 -12.15
N LEU A 9 -15.15 -19.59 -13.41
CA LEU A 9 -14.12 -18.62 -13.79
C LEU A 9 -14.36 -17.24 -13.17
N ASN A 10 -15.60 -16.88 -12.87
CA ASN A 10 -15.93 -15.63 -12.20
C ASN A 10 -15.66 -15.71 -10.69
N GLN A 11 -15.97 -16.84 -10.05
CA GLN A 11 -15.59 -17.13 -8.65
C GLN A 11 -14.07 -17.13 -8.45
N GLU A 12 -13.32 -17.76 -9.36
CA GLU A 12 -11.85 -17.79 -9.31
C GLU A 12 -11.23 -16.40 -9.54
N ARG A 13 -11.84 -15.57 -10.40
CA ARG A 13 -11.40 -14.18 -10.60
C ARG A 13 -11.72 -13.28 -9.42
N ASN A 14 -12.86 -13.48 -8.77
CA ASN A 14 -13.25 -12.76 -7.56
C ASN A 14 -12.35 -13.13 -6.35
N MET A 15 -11.85 -14.38 -6.29
CA MET A 15 -10.80 -14.76 -5.33
C MET A 15 -9.43 -14.12 -5.62
N ARG A 16 -9.22 -13.61 -6.84
CA ARG A 16 -8.00 -12.89 -7.26
C ARG A 16 -8.26 -11.39 -7.38
N GLU A 17 -9.06 -10.80 -6.48
CA GLU A 17 -8.94 -9.38 -6.20
C GLU A 17 -7.55 -9.13 -5.58
N THR A 18 -6.54 -9.10 -6.44
CA THR A 18 -5.15 -8.84 -6.07
C THR A 18 -5.12 -7.45 -5.47
N LYS A 19 -4.71 -7.39 -4.20
CA LYS A 19 -4.48 -6.12 -3.51
C LYS A 19 -3.60 -5.23 -4.38
N LYS A 20 -3.98 -3.96 -4.50
CA LYS A 20 -3.18 -2.95 -5.19
C LYS A 20 -1.88 -2.75 -4.42
N ARG A 21 -0.76 -3.13 -5.04
CA ARG A 21 0.56 -2.90 -4.47
C ARG A 21 0.89 -1.41 -4.55
N VAL A 22 1.17 -0.80 -3.41
CA VAL A 22 1.44 0.64 -3.28
C VAL A 22 2.79 0.86 -2.61
N ALA A 23 3.49 1.92 -3.02
CA ALA A 23 4.72 2.39 -2.40
C ALA A 23 4.56 3.86 -2.00
N ALA A 24 5.21 4.26 -0.91
CA ALA A 24 5.22 5.65 -0.47
C ALA A 24 6.63 6.22 -0.66
N TYR A 25 6.70 7.49 -1.05
CA TYR A 25 7.95 8.24 -1.19
C TYR A 25 7.93 9.45 -0.27
N CYS A 26 8.92 9.54 0.62
CA CYS A 26 9.08 10.64 1.57
C CYS A 26 10.37 11.40 1.23
N ARG A 27 10.31 12.73 1.20
CA ARG A 27 11.49 13.59 1.04
C ARG A 27 11.69 14.37 2.32
N VAL A 28 12.86 14.25 2.94
CA VAL A 28 13.23 15.03 4.12
C VAL A 28 14.07 16.21 3.65
N SER A 29 13.65 17.43 3.98
CA SER A 29 14.42 18.64 3.66
C SER A 29 15.46 18.87 4.76
N THR A 30 16.73 18.72 4.42
CA THR A 30 17.90 18.62 5.30
C THR A 30 18.33 19.99 5.87
N ASP A 31 17.65 20.53 6.89
CA ASP A 31 18.18 21.72 7.61
C ASP A 31 18.08 21.70 9.15
N ASN A 32 17.29 20.82 9.80
CA ASN A 32 17.16 20.86 11.29
C ASN A 32 17.01 19.48 11.95
N GLU A 33 17.67 19.28 13.09
CA GLU A 33 17.66 18.04 13.91
C GLU A 33 16.26 17.63 14.42
N ASP A 34 15.29 18.55 14.50
CA ASP A 34 13.87 18.26 14.80
C ASP A 34 13.19 17.37 13.73
N GLN A 35 13.80 17.23 12.55
CA GLN A 35 13.27 16.44 11.43
C GLN A 35 13.32 14.93 11.66
N ALA A 36 14.15 14.41 12.57
CA ALA A 36 14.20 12.97 12.85
C ALA A 36 12.87 12.45 13.43
N ASN A 37 12.24 13.24 14.31
CA ASN A 37 10.91 12.95 14.84
C ASN A 37 9.81 13.09 13.77
N SER A 38 9.99 14.04 12.84
CA SER A 38 9.06 14.26 11.73
C SER A 38 9.13 13.14 10.68
N PHE A 39 10.31 12.57 10.42
CA PHE A 39 10.49 11.48 9.48
C PHE A 39 9.86 10.17 9.97
N GLU A 40 10.12 9.79 11.22
CA GLU A 40 9.51 8.59 11.79
C GLU A 40 7.98 8.72 11.84
N SER A 41 7.48 9.91 12.18
CA SER A 41 6.04 10.21 12.18
C SER A 41 5.43 10.09 10.78
N GLN A 42 6.08 10.61 9.73
CA GLN A 42 5.63 10.47 8.34
C GLN A 42 5.60 9.00 7.90
N ARG A 43 6.66 8.23 8.22
CA ARG A 43 6.72 6.79 7.90
C ARG A 43 5.57 6.03 8.56
N ARG A 44 5.32 6.28 9.85
CA ARG A 44 4.22 5.67 10.60
C ARG A 44 2.86 6.05 10.02
N TYR A 45 2.66 7.33 9.67
CA TYR A 45 1.42 7.82 9.08
C TYR A 45 1.11 7.13 7.76
N PHE A 46 2.05 7.10 6.81
CA PHE A 46 1.83 6.46 5.50
C PHE A 46 1.61 4.95 5.62
N ARG A 47 2.35 4.30 6.53
CA ARG A 47 2.14 2.89 6.84
C ARG A 47 0.71 2.64 7.33
N GLN A 48 0.25 3.38 8.34
CA GLN A 48 -1.10 3.24 8.87
C GLN A 48 -2.18 3.60 7.83
N TYR A 49 -1.94 4.61 7.00
CA TYR A 49 -2.86 5.00 5.94
C TYR A 49 -3.05 3.89 4.91
N ILE A 50 -1.96 3.21 4.54
CA ILE A 50 -2.00 2.09 3.59
C ILE A 50 -2.61 0.85 4.24
N GLU A 51 -2.23 0.52 5.48
CA GLU A 51 -2.80 -0.63 6.21
C GLU A 51 -4.30 -0.50 6.49
N ARG A 52 -4.84 0.72 6.55
CA ARG A 52 -6.28 0.96 6.68
C ARG A 52 -7.08 0.55 5.45
N ASN A 53 -6.45 0.40 4.29
CA ASN A 53 -7.11 -0.01 3.06
C ASN A 53 -6.90 -1.52 2.84
N PRO A 54 -7.92 -2.37 3.06
CA PRO A 54 -7.77 -3.83 2.94
C PRO A 54 -7.44 -4.27 1.51
N ASP A 55 -7.80 -3.45 0.53
CA ASP A 55 -7.50 -3.62 -0.90
C ASP A 55 -6.07 -3.25 -1.27
N TRP A 56 -5.27 -2.69 -0.35
CA TRP A 56 -3.91 -2.24 -0.63
C TRP A 56 -2.88 -3.14 0.07
N GLU A 57 -1.73 -3.29 -0.58
CA GLU A 57 -0.57 -3.99 -0.04
C GLU A 57 0.64 -3.06 -0.09
N LEU A 58 1.19 -2.74 1.08
CA LEU A 58 2.40 -1.93 1.17
C LEU A 58 3.58 -2.72 0.63
N TYR A 59 4.22 -2.21 -0.42
CA TYR A 59 5.47 -2.75 -0.93
C TYR A 59 6.66 -2.23 -0.10
N GLU A 60 6.90 -0.92 -0.17
CA GLU A 60 8.01 -0.27 0.53
C GLU A 60 7.76 1.23 0.70
N ILE A 61 8.37 1.83 1.72
CA ILE A 61 8.40 3.28 1.93
C ILE A 61 9.82 3.76 1.65
N PHE A 62 9.99 4.46 0.53
CA PHE A 62 11.25 5.08 0.13
C PHE A 62 11.39 6.43 0.80
N ALA A 63 12.62 6.76 1.20
CA ALA A 63 12.93 8.04 1.77
C ALA A 63 14.27 8.55 1.24
N GLU A 64 14.28 9.79 0.74
CA GLU A 64 15.51 10.51 0.42
C GLU A 64 15.78 11.57 1.51
N MET A 65 17.02 11.58 2.00
CA MET A 65 17.57 12.55 2.97
C MET A 65 18.14 13.78 2.26
#